data_AF-A0A5C4J563-F1
#
_entry.id   AF-A0A5C4J563-F1
#
_cell.length_a   1.000
_cell.length_b   1.000
_cell.length_c   1.000
_cell.angle_alpha   90.00
_cell.angle_beta   90.00
_cell.angle_gamma   90.00
#
_symmetry.space_group_name_H-M   'P 1'
#
loop_
_entity.id
_entity.type
_entity.pdbx_description
1 polymer ?
#
loop_
_entity_poly.entity_id
_entity_poly.type
_entity_poly.pdbx_seq_one_letter_code
_entity_poly.pdbx_strand_id
1 'polypeptide(L)'
;MDEVAEQEDLAGLSVGIGERHLHRHGGVVTGILTASDLTRQFGTLARPFVLIEEAENRLRRAAEGVFTVDDFKDAVANHQKAKVTRAADLTFGNYAYLLQNADRWGKLGWKLDHEQFIELLTTVRDVRNELMHFTEDPLADEQYAAVERLLELLRTADPRP
;
A
#
# COMPACT_ATOMS: atom_id res chain seq x y z
N MET A 1 -33.75 6.04 64.20
CA MET A 1 -34.78 5.05 63.88
C MET A 1 -34.43 4.51 62.50
N ASP A 2 -33.31 3.80 62.36
CA ASP A 2 -33.08 2.42 62.86
C ASP A 2 -34.08 1.49 62.20
N GLU A 3 -33.75 0.36 61.62
CA GLU A 3 -32.57 -0.51 61.48
C GLU A 3 -33.14 -1.60 60.55
N VAL A 4 -32.45 -2.15 59.55
CA VAL A 4 -31.70 -3.40 59.69
C VAL A 4 -30.87 -3.63 58.43
N ALA A 5 -29.62 -4.04 58.66
CA ALA A 5 -28.79 -4.81 57.76
C ALA A 5 -28.84 -6.29 58.18
N GLU A 6 -28.77 -7.21 57.21
CA GLU A 6 -28.07 -8.51 57.24
C GLU A 6 -28.37 -9.23 55.90
N GLN A 7 -27.36 -9.52 55.06
CA GLN A 7 -26.67 -10.82 54.87
C GLN A 7 -27.65 -11.95 54.45
N GLU A 8 -27.44 -12.70 53.37
CA GLU A 8 -26.30 -13.59 53.11
C GLU A 8 -26.01 -13.84 51.61
N ASP A 9 -24.78 -14.29 51.40
CA ASP A 9 -24.12 -14.78 50.18
C ASP A 9 -24.66 -16.14 49.72
N LEU A 10 -24.89 -16.32 48.41
CA LEU A 10 -24.89 -17.64 47.76
C LEU A 10 -24.41 -17.52 46.30
N ALA A 11 -23.23 -18.08 46.05
CA ALA A 11 -22.62 -18.27 44.74
C ALA A 11 -23.47 -19.13 43.78
N GLY A 12 -23.45 -18.80 42.47
CA GLY A 12 -23.75 -19.77 41.41
C GLY A 12 -24.26 -19.21 40.07
N LEU A 13 -23.57 -19.61 38.99
CA LEU A 13 -23.98 -19.68 37.57
C LEU A 13 -23.87 -18.44 36.63
N SER A 14 -22.75 -18.40 35.91
CA SER A 14 -22.61 -18.55 34.44
C SER A 14 -23.59 -17.86 33.47
N VAL A 15 -22.99 -17.03 32.58
CA VAL A 15 -23.27 -16.77 31.14
C VAL A 15 -24.73 -16.69 30.67
N GLY A 16 -25.11 -15.52 30.12
CA GLY A 16 -26.26 -15.37 29.22
C GLY A 16 -26.15 -14.13 28.35
N ILE A 17 -25.65 -14.28 27.12
CA ILE A 17 -25.59 -13.25 26.08
C ILE A 17 -27.00 -13.06 25.52
N GLY A 18 -27.62 -11.91 25.75
CA GLY A 18 -28.97 -11.61 25.26
C GLY A 18 -28.98 -11.24 23.78
N GLU A 19 -29.36 -12.18 22.93
CA GLU A 19 -29.65 -11.96 21.50
C GLU A 19 -30.96 -11.17 21.33
N ARG A 20 -30.96 -10.11 20.51
CA ARG A 20 -32.20 -9.47 20.03
C ARG A 20 -32.33 -9.65 18.53
N HIS A 21 -33.30 -10.47 18.14
CA HIS A 21 -33.74 -10.75 16.77
C HIS A 21 -34.32 -9.49 16.09
N LEU A 22 -34.00 -9.27 14.82
CA LEU A 22 -34.80 -8.43 13.91
C LEU A 22 -35.21 -9.25 12.68
N HIS A 23 -36.52 -9.24 12.40
CA HIS A 23 -37.16 -10.00 11.33
C HIS A 23 -36.88 -9.43 9.93
N ARG A 24 -36.86 -10.34 8.96
CA ARG A 24 -36.51 -10.19 7.54
C ARG A 24 -37.74 -9.98 6.66
N HIS A 25 -37.61 -9.15 5.63
CA HIS A 25 -38.30 -9.39 4.35
C HIS A 25 -37.31 -9.19 3.19
N GLY A 26 -37.15 -10.24 2.37
CA GLY A 26 -36.58 -10.19 1.00
C GLY A 26 -35.05 -10.27 0.82
N GLY A 27 -34.22 -9.81 1.75
CA GLY A 27 -32.75 -9.74 1.56
C GLY A 27 -31.99 -10.89 2.22
N VAL A 28 -31.11 -11.59 1.51
CA VAL A 28 -30.13 -12.54 2.09
C VAL A 28 -29.29 -11.81 3.14
N VAL A 29 -29.47 -12.16 4.41
CA VAL A 29 -28.60 -11.72 5.50
C VAL A 29 -27.40 -12.66 5.50
N THR A 30 -26.35 -12.29 4.77
CA THR A 30 -25.04 -12.93 4.84
C THR A 30 -24.31 -12.44 6.09
N GLY A 31 -24.44 -13.18 7.19
CA GLY A 31 -23.52 -13.18 8.33
C GLY A 31 -23.46 -11.90 9.18
N ILE A 32 -23.11 -12.06 10.46
CA ILE A 32 -22.70 -10.94 11.30
C ILE A 32 -21.36 -10.43 10.75
N LEU A 33 -21.34 -9.27 10.10
CA LEU A 33 -20.09 -8.54 9.83
C LEU A 33 -19.53 -8.07 11.17
N THR A 34 -18.48 -8.72 11.67
CA THR A 34 -17.83 -8.27 12.91
C THR A 34 -16.85 -7.13 12.61
N ALA A 35 -16.59 -6.26 13.60
CA ALA A 35 -15.56 -5.23 13.47
C ALA A 35 -14.18 -5.81 13.11
N SER A 36 -13.92 -7.05 13.50
CA SER A 36 -12.71 -7.80 13.13
C SER A 36 -12.69 -8.17 11.64
N ASP A 37 -13.83 -8.52 11.04
CA ASP A 37 -13.94 -8.79 9.60
C ASP A 37 -13.78 -7.51 8.80
N LEU A 38 -14.35 -6.39 9.28
CA LEU A 38 -14.16 -5.07 8.68
C LEU A 38 -12.68 -4.64 8.77
N THR A 39 -12.03 -4.80 9.92
CA THR A 39 -10.60 -4.50 10.10
C THR A 39 -9.72 -5.37 9.20
N ARG A 40 -10.05 -6.66 9.04
CA ARG A 40 -9.34 -7.56 8.13
C ARG A 40 -9.51 -7.12 6.67
N GLN A 41 -10.73 -6.80 6.25
CA GLN A 41 -11.00 -6.29 4.90
C GLN A 41 -10.30 -4.96 4.63
N PHE A 42 -10.32 -4.01 5.58
CA PHE A 42 -9.55 -2.77 5.49
C PHE A 42 -8.05 -3.03 5.37
N GLY A 43 -7.51 -3.95 6.17
CA GLY A 43 -6.10 -4.34 6.07
C GLY A 43 -5.75 -4.89 4.68
N THR A 44 -6.58 -5.77 4.12
CA THR A 44 -6.41 -6.32 2.77
C THR A 44 -6.48 -5.23 1.70
N LEU A 45 -7.42 -4.28 1.82
CA LEU A 45 -7.58 -3.19 0.85
C LEU A 45 -6.48 -2.13 0.95
N ALA A 46 -5.96 -1.87 2.15
CA ALA A 46 -4.91 -0.86 2.38
C ALA A 46 -3.51 -1.36 2.04
N ARG A 47 -3.24 -2.67 2.16
CA ARG A 47 -1.91 -3.26 2.01
C ARG A 47 -1.24 -2.94 0.65
N PRO A 48 -1.92 -3.03 -0.51
CA PRO A 48 -1.31 -2.66 -1.79
C PRO A 48 -0.81 -1.21 -1.83
N PHE A 49 -1.58 -0.26 -1.28
CA PHE A 49 -1.19 1.15 -1.25
C PHE A 49 0.08 1.35 -0.42
N VAL A 50 0.16 0.70 0.74
CA VAL A 50 1.35 0.79 1.62
C VAL A 50 2.60 0.24 0.94
N LEU A 51 2.49 -0.89 0.22
CA LEU A 51 3.64 -1.49 -0.48
C LEU A 51 4.12 -0.62 -1.65
N ILE A 52 3.19 -0.02 -2.39
CA ILE A 52 3.53 0.89 -3.50
C ILE A 52 4.15 2.18 -2.96
N GLU A 53 3.63 2.72 -1.86
CA GLU A 53 4.21 3.88 -1.20
C GLU A 53 5.65 3.61 -0.72
N GLU A 54 5.91 2.43 -0.14
CA GLU A 54 7.26 2.03 0.24
C GLU A 54 8.18 1.96 -1.00
N ALA A 55 7.72 1.36 -2.10
CA ALA A 55 8.46 1.29 -3.35
C ALA A 55 8.79 2.69 -3.89
N GLU A 56 7.82 3.61 -3.91
CA GLU A 56 8.02 4.99 -4.37
C GLU A 56 9.02 5.75 -3.48
N ASN A 57 8.93 5.56 -2.16
CA ASN A 57 9.86 6.19 -1.22
C ASN A 57 11.30 5.67 -1.41
N ARG A 58 11.49 4.39 -1.69
CA ARG A 58 12.81 3.81 -2.02
C ARG A 58 13.36 4.38 -3.32
N LEU A 59 12.55 4.42 -4.38
CA LEU A 59 12.92 5.03 -5.66
C LEU A 59 13.35 6.49 -5.49
N ARG A 60 12.56 7.27 -4.74
CA ARG A 60 12.84 8.67 -4.41
C ARG A 60 14.17 8.83 -3.69
N ARG A 61 14.42 8.05 -2.64
CA ARG A 61 15.68 8.11 -1.86
C ARG A 61 16.89 7.72 -2.70
N ALA A 62 16.77 6.70 -3.53
CA ALA A 62 17.84 6.30 -4.44
C ALA A 62 18.13 7.40 -5.47
N ALA A 63 17.09 7.98 -6.04
CA ALA A 63 17.19 9.03 -7.04
C ALA A 63 17.83 10.31 -6.46
N GLU A 64 17.39 10.76 -5.28
CA GLU A 64 17.92 11.95 -4.61
C GLU A 64 19.41 11.82 -4.25
N GLY A 65 19.89 10.60 -4.02
CA GLY A 65 21.30 10.36 -3.68
C GLY A 65 22.26 10.43 -4.87
N VAL A 66 21.76 10.37 -6.10
CA VAL A 66 22.59 10.09 -7.29
C VAL A 66 22.35 11.08 -8.44
N PHE A 67 21.11 11.56 -8.61
CA PHE A 67 20.72 12.35 -9.77
C PHE A 67 20.61 13.84 -9.47
N THR A 68 20.73 14.63 -10.52
CA THR A 68 20.62 16.09 -10.45
C THR A 68 19.19 16.57 -10.73
N VAL A 69 18.91 17.84 -10.45
CA VAL A 69 17.62 18.47 -10.81
C VAL A 69 17.37 18.42 -12.32
N ASP A 70 18.42 18.54 -13.13
CA ASP A 70 18.29 18.47 -14.59
C ASP A 70 17.95 17.04 -15.05
N ASP A 71 18.52 16.01 -14.42
CA ASP A 71 18.11 14.62 -14.66
C ASP A 71 16.62 14.42 -14.36
N PHE A 72 16.09 14.99 -13.26
CA PHE A 72 14.67 14.92 -12.91
C PHE A 72 13.79 15.64 -13.92
N LYS A 73 14.18 16.84 -14.35
CA LYS A 73 13.44 17.61 -15.36
C LYS A 73 13.38 16.89 -16.69
N ASP A 74 14.42 16.17 -17.06
CA ASP A 74 14.45 15.40 -18.29
C ASP A 74 13.63 14.10 -18.24
N ALA A 75 13.20 13.67 -17.04
CA ALA A 75 12.29 12.56 -16.86
C ALA A 75 10.80 12.96 -16.87
N VAL A 76 10.48 14.24 -17.12
CA VAL A 76 9.11 14.75 -17.17
C VAL A 76 8.82 15.48 -18.48
N ALA A 77 7.53 15.67 -18.77
CA ALA A 77 7.10 16.45 -19.93
C ALA A 77 7.51 17.93 -19.81
N ASN A 78 7.76 18.60 -20.94
CA ASN A 78 8.24 19.99 -20.97
C ASN A 78 7.40 20.96 -20.13
N HIS A 79 6.08 20.82 -20.11
CA HIS A 79 5.18 21.68 -19.34
C HIS A 79 5.28 21.47 -17.82
N GLN A 80 5.88 20.37 -17.36
CA GLN A 80 6.07 20.05 -15.94
C GLN A 80 7.46 20.45 -15.43
N LYS A 81 8.45 20.62 -16.32
CA LYS A 81 9.86 20.90 -15.95
C LYS A 81 10.04 22.06 -14.98
N ALA A 82 9.24 23.12 -15.12
CA ALA A 82 9.32 24.30 -14.24
C ALA A 82 8.93 24.00 -12.78
N LYS A 83 8.15 22.94 -12.53
CA LYS A 83 7.68 22.53 -11.20
C LYS A 83 8.61 21.52 -10.53
N VAL A 84 9.56 20.95 -11.27
CA VAL A 84 10.46 19.90 -10.78
C VAL A 84 11.72 20.53 -10.22
N THR A 85 11.93 20.34 -8.93
CA THR A 85 13.08 20.88 -8.17
C THR A 85 13.84 19.81 -7.41
N ARG A 86 13.26 18.63 -7.20
CA ARG A 86 13.85 17.50 -6.44
C ARG A 86 13.19 16.17 -6.82
N ALA A 87 13.73 15.04 -6.38
CA ALA A 87 13.19 13.73 -6.73
C ALA A 87 11.75 13.57 -6.23
N ALA A 88 11.38 14.19 -5.11
CA ALA A 88 10.04 14.09 -4.53
C ALA A 88 8.93 14.74 -5.38
N ASP A 89 9.28 15.54 -6.38
CA ASP A 89 8.31 16.16 -7.29
C ASP A 89 7.97 15.23 -8.47
N LEU A 90 8.64 14.08 -8.56
CA LEU A 90 8.39 13.05 -9.57
C LEU A 90 7.25 12.12 -9.15
N THR A 91 6.43 11.73 -10.12
CA THR A 91 5.45 10.65 -9.93
C THR A 91 6.14 9.29 -10.04
N PHE A 92 5.49 8.23 -9.56
CA PHE A 92 5.93 6.84 -9.76
C PHE A 92 6.33 6.55 -11.22
N GLY A 93 5.48 6.97 -12.17
CA GLY A 93 5.76 6.80 -13.60
C GLY A 93 6.98 7.57 -14.10
N ASN A 94 7.29 8.72 -13.52
CA ASN A 94 8.49 9.48 -13.89
C ASN A 94 9.78 8.76 -13.47
N TYR A 95 9.77 7.99 -12.37
CA TYR A 95 10.92 7.14 -12.04
C TYR A 95 11.16 6.06 -13.11
N ALA A 96 10.11 5.49 -13.68
CA ALA A 96 10.28 4.54 -14.79
C ALA A 96 10.99 5.20 -15.98
N TYR A 97 10.57 6.40 -16.38
CA TYR A 97 11.24 7.16 -17.46
C TYR A 97 12.67 7.57 -17.10
N LEU A 98 12.90 8.01 -15.86
CA LEU A 98 14.22 8.40 -15.37
C LEU A 98 15.21 7.23 -15.48
N LEU A 99 14.76 6.04 -15.04
CA LEU A 99 15.59 4.85 -14.94
C LEU A 99 15.68 4.07 -16.25
N GLN A 100 14.81 4.29 -17.22
CA GLN A 100 14.91 3.66 -18.55
C GLN A 100 16.19 4.08 -19.30
N ASN A 101 16.74 5.26 -19.01
CA ASN A 101 18.01 5.69 -19.58
C ASN A 101 19.18 4.89 -18.97
N ALA A 102 19.94 4.18 -19.82
CA ALA A 102 21.03 3.29 -19.40
C ALA A 102 22.16 4.02 -18.66
N ASP A 103 22.50 5.26 -19.04
CA ASP A 103 23.53 6.03 -18.35
C ASP A 103 23.08 6.37 -16.92
N ARG A 104 21.82 6.79 -16.76
CA ARG A 104 21.23 7.05 -15.44
C ARG A 104 21.12 5.78 -14.60
N TRP A 105 20.70 4.68 -15.20
CA TRP A 105 20.71 3.37 -14.53
C TRP A 105 22.11 3.01 -14.00
N GLY A 106 23.14 3.19 -14.82
CA GLY A 106 24.53 2.93 -14.44
C GLY A 106 24.99 3.75 -13.23
N LYS A 107 24.51 4.99 -13.07
CA LYS A 107 24.82 5.83 -11.91
C LYS A 107 24.33 5.25 -10.58
N LEU A 108 23.25 4.44 -10.58
CA LEU A 108 22.73 3.82 -9.35
C LEU A 108 23.63 2.71 -8.81
N GLY A 109 24.45 2.09 -9.67
CA GLY A 109 25.34 0.99 -9.27
C GLY A 109 24.62 -0.28 -8.80
N TRP A 110 23.33 -0.43 -9.12
CA TRP A 110 22.55 -1.60 -8.72
C TRP A 110 22.99 -2.85 -9.47
N LYS A 111 23.13 -3.97 -8.76
CA LYS A 111 23.43 -5.29 -9.32
C LYS A 111 22.15 -6.02 -9.73
N LEU A 112 21.31 -5.34 -10.49
CA LEU A 112 20.04 -5.85 -11.00
C LEU A 112 20.06 -5.81 -12.52
N ASP A 113 19.31 -6.71 -13.14
CA ASP A 113 19.08 -6.65 -14.57
C ASP A 113 18.19 -5.43 -14.91
N HIS A 114 18.67 -4.59 -15.83
CA HIS A 114 18.02 -3.31 -16.12
C HIS A 114 16.66 -3.50 -16.79
N GLU A 115 16.60 -4.36 -17.80
CA GLU A 115 15.39 -4.60 -18.59
C GLU A 115 14.28 -5.20 -17.72
N GLN A 116 14.58 -6.28 -16.99
CA GLN A 116 13.64 -6.91 -16.07
C GLN A 116 13.14 -5.95 -14.98
N PHE A 117 14.02 -5.07 -14.47
CA PHE A 117 13.62 -4.08 -13.49
C PHE A 117 12.64 -3.05 -14.09
N ILE A 118 12.92 -2.54 -15.29
CA ILE A 118 12.05 -1.56 -15.96
C ILE A 118 10.70 -2.18 -16.35
N GLU A 119 10.67 -3.43 -16.81
CA GLU A 119 9.43 -4.15 -17.08
C GLU A 119 8.57 -4.29 -15.82
N LEU A 120 9.18 -4.69 -14.70
CA LEU A 120 8.47 -4.86 -13.43
C LEU A 120 7.99 -3.51 -12.88
N LEU A 121 8.84 -2.47 -12.95
CA LEU A 121 8.48 -1.12 -12.53
C LEU A 121 7.31 -0.55 -13.35
N THR A 122 7.30 -0.81 -14.66
CA THR A 122 6.21 -0.43 -15.57
C THR A 122 4.92 -1.17 -15.23
N THR A 123 5.01 -2.47 -14.92
CA THR A 123 3.87 -3.28 -14.45
C THR A 123 3.27 -2.69 -13.16
N VAL A 124 4.10 -2.37 -12.17
CA VAL A 124 3.62 -1.80 -10.89
C VAL A 124 3.05 -0.39 -11.07
N ARG A 125 3.58 0.41 -12.00
CA ARG A 125 2.96 1.70 -12.37
C ARG A 125 1.51 1.50 -12.82
N ASP A 126 1.24 0.48 -13.62
CA ASP A 126 -0.10 0.21 -14.14
C ASP A 126 -1.03 -0.28 -13.03
N VAL A 127 -0.54 -1.19 -12.17
CA VAL A 127 -1.25 -1.61 -10.94
C VAL A 127 -1.60 -0.40 -10.06
N ARG A 128 -0.64 0.51 -9.85
CA ARG A 128 -0.86 1.74 -9.06
C ARG A 128 -1.92 2.63 -9.71
N ASN A 129 -1.91 2.77 -11.04
CA ASN A 129 -2.92 3.56 -11.73
C ASN A 129 -4.31 2.93 -11.56
N GLU A 130 -4.42 1.62 -11.74
CA GLU A 130 -5.67 0.86 -11.55
C GLU A 130 -6.24 1.00 -10.14
N LEU A 131 -5.39 0.85 -9.11
CA LEU A 131 -5.79 1.10 -7.71
C LEU A 131 -6.33 2.52 -7.49
N MET A 132 -5.71 3.51 -8.13
CA MET A 132 -6.15 4.91 -8.03
C MET A 132 -7.42 5.20 -8.83
N HIS A 133 -7.82 4.31 -9.74
CA HIS A 133 -9.08 4.40 -10.47
C HIS A 133 -10.30 3.95 -9.64
N PHE A 134 -10.14 3.69 -8.33
CA PHE A 134 -11.21 3.32 -7.39
C PHE A 134 -12.10 2.19 -7.94
N THR A 135 -11.50 1.21 -8.61
CA THR A 135 -12.20 -0.04 -8.92
C THR A 135 -12.52 -0.72 -7.58
N GLU A 136 -13.77 -1.16 -7.39
CA GLU A 136 -14.22 -1.83 -6.15
C GLU A 136 -13.62 -3.24 -6.00
N ASP A 137 -12.96 -3.73 -7.05
CA ASP A 137 -12.38 -5.07 -7.10
C ASP A 137 -11.00 -5.12 -6.42
N PRO A 138 -10.71 -6.18 -5.65
CA PRO A 138 -9.36 -6.43 -5.14
C PRO A 138 -8.39 -6.67 -6.29
N LEU A 139 -7.11 -6.36 -6.06
CA LEU A 139 -6.04 -6.72 -7.00
C LEU A 139 -6.03 -8.22 -7.26
N ALA A 140 -5.78 -8.59 -8.52
CA ALA A 140 -5.44 -9.96 -8.87
C ALA A 140 -4.13 -10.39 -8.20
N ASP A 141 -4.01 -11.68 -7.88
CA ASP A 141 -2.85 -12.25 -7.19
C ASP A 141 -1.54 -11.94 -7.94
N GLU A 142 -1.56 -11.94 -9.28
CA GLU A 142 -0.39 -11.63 -10.11
C GLU A 142 0.04 -10.16 -9.99
N GLN A 143 -0.91 -9.24 -9.90
CA GLN A 143 -0.64 -7.81 -9.70
C GLN A 143 -0.02 -7.60 -8.32
N TYR A 144 -0.59 -8.26 -7.32
CA TYR A 144 -0.10 -8.22 -5.95
C TYR A 144 1.34 -8.77 -5.85
N ALA A 145 1.60 -9.92 -6.48
CA ALA A 145 2.92 -10.52 -6.57
C ALA A 145 3.92 -9.66 -7.36
N ALA A 146 3.48 -8.86 -8.33
CA ALA A 146 4.36 -7.91 -9.02
C ALA A 146 4.84 -6.79 -8.09
N VAL A 147 3.94 -6.25 -7.26
CA VAL A 147 4.29 -5.23 -6.25
C VAL A 147 5.28 -5.79 -5.22
N GLU A 148 5.02 -6.99 -4.69
CA GLU A 148 5.92 -7.63 -3.72
C GLU A 148 7.31 -7.88 -4.34
N ARG A 149 7.38 -8.43 -5.56
CA ARG A 149 8.66 -8.66 -6.26
C ARG A 149 9.44 -7.36 -6.48
N LEU A 150 8.78 -6.27 -6.91
CA LEU A 150 9.47 -4.99 -7.10
C LEU A 150 10.07 -4.51 -5.78
N LEU A 151 9.30 -4.63 -4.70
CA LEU A 151 9.74 -4.18 -3.39
C LEU A 151 10.91 -5.00 -2.86
N GLU A 152 10.93 -6.31 -3.09
CA GLU A 152 12.07 -7.18 -2.78
C GLU A 152 13.34 -6.76 -3.53
N LEU A 153 13.23 -6.46 -4.83
CA LEU A 153 14.36 -5.94 -5.61
C LEU A 153 14.85 -4.60 -5.06
N LEU A 154 13.93 -3.68 -4.75
CA LEU A 154 14.27 -2.36 -4.19
C LEU A 154 14.89 -2.46 -2.80
N ARG A 155 14.45 -3.40 -1.95
CA ARG A 155 15.06 -3.67 -0.64
C ARG A 155 16.47 -4.27 -0.77
N THR A 156 16.70 -5.06 -1.81
CA THR A 156 18.02 -5.62 -2.11
C THR A 156 18.97 -4.56 -2.63
N ALA A 157 18.48 -3.65 -3.48
CA ALA A 157 19.27 -2.59 -4.09
C ALA A 157 19.51 -1.40 -3.14
N ASP A 158 18.54 -1.05 -2.31
CA ASP A 158 18.60 -0.04 -1.26
C ASP A 158 18.12 -0.64 0.07
N PRO A 159 19.03 -1.13 0.94
CA PRO A 159 18.66 -1.85 2.16
C PRO A 159 18.14 -0.96 3.29
N ARG A 160 18.12 0.37 3.10
CA ARG A 160 17.62 1.30 4.12
C ARG A 160 16.10 1.10 4.31
N PRO A 161 15.59 1.09 5.56
CA PRO A 161 14.15 1.02 5.82
C PRO A 161 13.43 2.22 5.17
#